data_AF-A0A410DQC1-F1
#
_entry.id   AF-A0A410DQC1-F1
#
_cell.length_a   1.000
_cell.length_b   1.000
_cell.length_c   1.000
_cell.angle_alpha   90.00
_cell.angle_beta   90.00
_cell.angle_gamma   90.00
#
_symmetry.space_group_name_H-M   'P 1'
#
loop_
_entity.id
_entity.type
_entity.pdbx_description
1 polymer ?
#
loop_
_entity_poly.entity_id
_entity_poly.type
_entity_poly.pdbx_seq_one_letter_code
_entity_poly.pdbx_strand_id
1 'polypeptide(L)'
;MDGRVALISFKGLYDFMEYSYLTDIEDLKKGDIVVVPTNDFYSVGTFIRYSSNKKHIENATKHIVQKIDIEAFETKMFLEG
;
A
#
# COMPACT_ATOMS: atom_id res chain seq x y z
N MET A 1 -19.48 0.27 2.55
CA MET A 1 -18.08 0.37 2.11
C MET A 1 -17.96 1.68 1.36
N ASP A 2 -17.24 2.64 1.94
CA ASP A 2 -16.95 3.91 1.28
C ASP A 2 -16.19 3.58 0.00
N GLY A 3 -16.72 3.99 -1.16
CA GLY A 3 -16.22 3.63 -2.49
C GLY A 3 -14.87 4.27 -2.82
N ARG A 4 -13.85 4.00 -1.99
CA ARG A 4 -12.48 4.46 -2.15
C ARG A 4 -11.54 3.26 -2.13
N VAL A 5 -10.49 3.34 -2.92
CA VAL A 5 -9.42 2.33 -3.02
C VAL A 5 -8.09 2.97 -2.68
N ALA A 6 -7.14 2.18 -2.20
CA ALA A 6 -5.78 2.60 -1.98
C ALA A 6 -4.99 2.53 -3.29
N LEU A 7 -4.31 3.61 -3.63
CA LEU A 7 -3.32 3.62 -4.70
C LEU A 7 -1.94 3.41 -4.09
N ILE A 8 -1.23 2.41 -4.62
CA ILE A 8 0.13 2.09 -4.23
C ILE A 8 1.07 2.19 -5.43
N SER A 9 2.34 2.43 -5.18
CA SER A 9 3.41 2.26 -6.16
C SER A 9 4.43 1.23 -5.67
N PHE A 10 5.16 0.64 -6.61
CA PHE A 10 6.28 -0.25 -6.30
C PHE A 10 7.58 0.45 -6.68
N LYS A 11 8.50 0.55 -5.72
CA LYS A 11 9.82 1.14 -5.97
C LYS A 11 10.59 0.29 -6.98
N GLY A 12 11.12 0.90 -8.04
CA GLY A 12 11.92 0.23 -9.07
C GLY A 12 11.14 -0.34 -10.26
N LEU A 13 9.81 -0.36 -10.20
CA LEU A 13 8.96 -0.37 -11.40
C LEU A 13 8.68 1.09 -11.77
N TYR A 14 8.61 1.39 -13.08
CA TYR A 14 8.37 2.73 -13.66
C TYR A 14 7.71 3.69 -12.66
N ASP A 15 8.41 4.78 -12.30
CA ASP A 15 8.07 5.73 -11.21
C ASP A 15 6.66 6.35 -11.25
N PHE A 16 5.86 6.03 -12.27
CA PHE A 16 4.54 6.56 -12.54
C PHE A 16 3.41 5.52 -12.49
N MET A 17 3.71 4.24 -12.25
CA MET A 17 2.65 3.21 -12.19
C MET A 17 1.99 3.16 -10.80
N GLU A 18 0.74 3.62 -10.76
CA GLU A 18 -0.16 3.50 -9.61
C GLU A 18 -1.04 2.25 -9.78
N TYR A 19 -1.09 1.40 -8.75
CA TYR A 19 -1.93 0.21 -8.70
C TYR A 19 -3.03 0.38 -7.67
N SER A 20 -4.25 -0.03 -8.02
CA SER A 20 -5.43 0.12 -7.19
C SER A 20 -5.67 -1.15 -6.37
N TYR A 21 -5.77 -1.00 -5.05
CA TYR A 21 -6.03 -2.07 -4.09
C TYR A 21 -7.18 -1.69 -3.16
N LEU A 22 -7.98 -2.69 -2.80
CA LEU A 22 -8.98 -2.58 -1.76
C LEU A 22 -8.26 -2.53 -0.40
N THR A 23 -8.83 -1.83 0.58
CA THR A 23 -8.25 -1.77 1.92
C THR A 23 -9.33 -1.46 2.95
N ASP A 24 -9.22 -2.13 4.09
CA ASP A 24 -10.01 -1.84 5.29
C ASP A 24 -9.20 -1.01 6.31
N ILE A 25 -7.93 -0.71 6.00
CA ILE A 25 -7.07 0.15 6.79
C ILE A 25 -7.44 1.61 6.48
N GLU A 26 -7.88 2.35 7.51
CA GLU A 26 -8.37 3.73 7.37
C GLU A 26 -7.29 4.80 7.64
N ASP A 27 -6.20 4.44 8.31
CA ASP A 27 -5.14 5.35 8.76
C ASP A 27 -3.90 5.37 7.86
N LEU A 28 -3.99 4.87 6.62
CA LEU A 28 -2.86 4.91 5.68
C LEU A 28 -2.51 6.34 5.30
N LYS A 29 -1.25 6.71 5.51
CA LYS A 29 -0.67 8.00 5.16
C LYS A 29 0.28 7.84 3.98
N LYS A 30 0.36 8.86 3.14
CA LYS A 30 1.29 8.88 2.00
C LYS A 30 2.71 8.57 2.47
N GLY A 31 3.33 7.57 1.86
CA GLY A 31 4.64 7.06 2.23
C GLY A 31 4.62 5.79 3.09
N ASP A 32 3.47 5.43 3.67
CA ASP A 32 3.33 4.19 4.43
C ASP A 32 3.69 2.99 3.56
N ILE A 33 4.44 2.07 4.13
CA ILE A 33 4.83 0.84 3.46
C ILE A 33 3.78 -0.23 3.74
N VAL A 34 3.32 -0.90 2.69
CA VAL A 34 2.26 -1.90 2.77
C VAL A 34 2.65 -3.19 2.06
N VAL A 35 2.17 -4.32 2.57
CA VAL A 35 2.25 -5.61 1.90
C VAL A 35 0.98 -5.85 1.12
N VAL A 36 1.12 -6.24 -0.14
CA VAL A 36 0.01 -6.56 -1.03
C VAL A 36 0.23 -7.88 -1.75
N PRO A 37 -0.84 -8.62 -2.07
CA PRO A 37 -0.73 -9.82 -2.88
C PRO A 37 -0.60 -9.44 -4.35
N THR A 38 0.32 -10.08 -5.06
CA THR A 38 0.39 -10.09 -6.52
C THR A 38 -0.31 -11.35 -7.05
N ASN A 39 -0.02 -11.79 -8.27
CA ASN A 39 -0.64 -13.01 -8.81
C ASN A 39 -0.14 -14.27 -8.12
N ASP A 40 1.16 -14.35 -7.80
CA ASP A 40 1.80 -15.59 -7.34
C ASP A 40 2.55 -15.44 -6.01
N PHE A 41 2.72 -14.21 -5.50
CA PHE A 41 3.47 -13.93 -4.28
C PHE A 41 2.99 -12.64 -3.59
N TYR A 42 3.68 -12.20 -2.55
CA TYR A 42 3.43 -10.93 -1.88
C TYR A 42 4.55 -9.93 -2.18
N SER A 43 4.16 -8.68 -2.43
CA SER A 43 5.08 -7.58 -2.69
C SER A 43 4.92 -6.48 -1.66
N VAL A 44 5.98 -5.71 -1.48
CA VAL A 44 5.98 -4.50 -0.66
C VAL A 44 5.82 -3.28 -1.56
N GLY A 45 4.81 -2.46 -1.30
CA GLY A 45 4.53 -1.22 -2.02
C GLY A 45 4.50 -0.01 -1.09
N THR A 46 4.54 1.18 -1.68
CA THR A 46 4.37 2.45 -0.97
C THR A 46 2.96 2.97 -1.23
N PHE A 47 2.22 3.24 -0.16
CA PHE A 47 0.94 3.90 -0.25
C PHE A 47 1.10 5.35 -0.71
N ILE A 48 0.34 5.73 -1.72
CA ILE A 48 0.37 7.07 -2.30
C ILE A 48 -0.80 7.91 -1.78
N ARG A 49 -2.03 7.40 -1.96
CA ARG A 49 -3.28 8.09 -1.59
C ARG A 49 -4.48 7.17 -1.73
N TYR A 50 -5.60 7.59 -1.15
CA TYR A 50 -6.91 7.04 -1.50
C TYR A 50 -7.44 7.66 -2.80
N SER A 51 -8.26 6.89 -3.52
CA SER A 51 -8.91 7.31 -4.75
C SER A 51 -10.35 6.81 -4.79
N SER A 52 -11.29 7.67 -5.13
CA SER A 52 -12.71 7.35 -5.36
C SER A 52 -13.07 7.34 -6.85
N ASN A 53 -12.07 7.32 -7.73
CA ASN A 53 -12.32 7.27 -9.17
C ASN A 53 -12.89 5.89 -9.54
N LYS A 54 -14.01 5.87 -10.27
CA LYS A 54 -14.68 4.65 -10.73
C LYS A 54 -13.72 3.66 -11.41
N LYS A 55 -12.82 4.12 -12.27
CA LYS A 55 -11.84 3.25 -12.94
C LYS A 55 -10.89 2.56 -11.96
N HIS A 56 -10.43 3.29 -10.94
CA HIS A 56 -9.56 2.74 -9.92
C HIS A 56 -10.31 1.73 -9.03
N ILE A 57 -11.59 1.99 -8.74
CA ILE A 57 -12.44 1.07 -8.00
C ILE A 57 -12.68 -0.22 -8.80
N GLU A 58 -13.02 -0.12 -10.07
CA GLU A 58 -13.26 -1.28 -10.95
C GLU A 58 -12.00 -2.15 -11.15
N ASN A 59 -10.83 -1.53 -11.19
CA ASN A 59 -9.55 -2.24 -11.34
C ASN A 59 -9.05 -2.87 -10.03
N ALA A 60 -9.57 -2.45 -8.87
CA ALA A 60 -9.13 -2.95 -7.59
C ALA A 60 -9.78 -4.31 -7.29
N THR A 61 -9.01 -5.38 -7.49
CA THR A 61 -9.48 -6.77 -7.29
C THR A 61 -8.82 -7.47 -6.10
N LYS A 62 -7.75 -6.88 -5.56
CA LYS A 62 -6.94 -7.45 -4.47
C LYS A 62 -6.94 -6.50 -3.26
N HIS A 63 -6.88 -7.07 -2.05
CA HIS A 63 -6.84 -6.30 -0.80
C HIS A 63 -5.41 -6.09 -0.30
N ILE A 64 -5.14 -4.93 0.30
CA ILE A 64 -3.94 -4.72 1.11
C ILE A 64 -3.97 -5.68 2.30
N VAL A 65 -2.85 -6.36 2.54
CA VAL A 65 -2.74 -7.37 3.61
C VAL A 65 -2.39 -6.72 4.93
N GLN A 66 -1.37 -5.85 4.94
CA GLN A 66 -0.93 -5.19 6.16
C GLN A 66 -0.14 -3.91 5.87
N LYS A 67 -0.19 -2.97 6.81
CA LYS A 67 0.77 -1.86 6.94
C LYS A 67 1.99 -2.35 7.70
N ILE A 68 3.19 -2.00 7.22
CA ILE A 68 4.45 -2.29 7.89
C ILE A 68 4.81 -1.12 8.80
N ASP A 69 5.05 -1.41 10.09
CA ASP A 69 5.52 -0.44 11.07
C ASP A 69 7.05 -0.28 10.99
N ILE A 70 7.48 0.58 10.06
CA ILE A 70 8.90 0.87 9.82
C ILE A 70 9.51 1.64 10.99
N GLU A 71 8.76 2.58 11.60
CA GLU A 71 9.26 3.39 12.72
C GLU A 71 9.61 2.52 13.93
N ALA A 72 8.75 1.55 14.28
CA ALA A 72 9.05 0.59 15.34
C ALA A 72 10.24 -0.30 15.00
N PHE A 73 10.42 -0.67 13.73
CA PHE A 73 11.56 -1.47 13.28
C PHE A 73 12.88 -0.70 13.37
N GLU A 74 12.93 0.53 12.85
CA GLU A 74 14.11 1.39 12.90
C GLU A 74 14.49 1.76 14.35
N THR A 75 13.49 2.00 15.21
CA THR A 75 13.72 2.26 16.63
C THR A 75 14.39 1.08 17.33
N LYS A 76 13.97 -0.16 17.03
CA LYS A 76 14.63 -1.37 17.56
C LYS A 76 16.08 -1.46 17.09
N MET A 77 16.32 -1.24 15.80
CA MET A 77 17.68 -1.26 15.25
C MET A 77 18.58 -0.19 15.86
N PHE A 78 18.04 0.99 16.17
CA PHE A 78 18.79 2.08 16.78
C PHE A 78 19.15 1.81 18.25
N LEU A 79 18.26 1.14 19.01
CA LEU A 79 18.50 0.81 20.42
C LEU A 79 19.40 -0.43 20.62
N GLU A 80 19.57 -1.25 19.59
CA GLU A 80 20.44 -2.42 19.58
C GLU A 80 21.86 -2.14 19.03
N GLY A 81 22.16 -0.88 18.66
CA GLY A 81 23.48 -0.40 18.21
C GLY A 81 24.25 0.37 19.27
#